data_AF-A0A7V9EYG7-F1
#
_entry.id   AF-A0A7V9EYG7-F1
#
_cell.length_a   1.000
_cell.length_b   1.000
_cell.length_c   1.000
_cell.angle_alpha   90.00
_cell.angle_beta   90.00
_cell.angle_gamma   90.00
#
_symmetry.space_group_name_H-M   'P 1'
#
loop_
_entity.id
_entity.type
_entity.pdbx_description
1 polymer ?
#
loop_
_entity_poly.entity_id
_entity_poly.type
_entity_poly.pdbx_seq_one_letter_code
_entity_poly.pdbx_strand_id
1 'polypeptide(L)'
;AYSRACAMTGEHSLPALESCHIRPFALEGPHEISNGLLLRSDLHRLFDKGYVTVTTDYRIEVSTRLREHFQNGRSYYPLHGQNVAVPQRLDERPDPELLRWHNEVKFLSA
;
A
#
# COMPACT_ATOMS: atom_id res chain seq x y z
N ALA A 1 2.87 4.64 -14.46
CA ALA A 1 2.45 3.54 -13.56
C ALA A 1 0.93 3.53 -13.26
N TYR A 2 0.37 2.33 -13.01
CA TYR A 2 -0.99 2.06 -12.48
C TYR A 2 -2.24 2.54 -13.26
N SER A 3 -2.13 2.94 -14.53
CA SER A 3 -3.30 3.30 -15.37
C SER A 3 -4.27 4.31 -14.71
N ARG A 4 -3.73 5.25 -13.91
CA ARG A 4 -4.52 6.23 -13.13
C ARG A 4 -5.57 5.59 -12.20
N ALA A 5 -5.24 4.43 -11.64
CA ALA A 5 -6.08 3.69 -10.71
C ALA A 5 -5.40 3.52 -9.36
N CYS A 6 -6.18 3.49 -8.28
CA CYS A 6 -5.73 2.93 -7.01
C CYS A 6 -5.28 1.47 -7.21
N ALA A 7 -4.06 1.15 -6.83
CA ALA A 7 -3.47 -0.17 -6.97
C ALA A 7 -4.23 -1.25 -6.19
N MET A 8 -4.92 -0.88 -5.11
CA MET A 8 -5.65 -1.82 -4.25
C MET A 8 -7.12 -1.99 -4.62
N THR A 9 -7.77 -0.97 -5.18
CA THR A 9 -9.24 -0.96 -5.37
C THR A 9 -9.69 -0.74 -6.80
N GLY A 10 -8.79 -0.30 -7.69
CA GLY A 10 -9.16 0.14 -9.04
C GLY A 10 -10.00 1.42 -9.06
N GLU A 11 -10.04 2.20 -7.97
CA GLU A 11 -10.68 3.52 -8.00
C GLU A 11 -9.93 4.46 -8.95
N HIS A 12 -10.65 5.22 -9.79
CA HIS A 12 -10.07 6.06 -10.85
C HIS A 12 -10.42 7.55 -10.74
N SER A 13 -11.15 7.95 -9.70
CA SER A 13 -11.44 9.35 -9.38
C SER A 13 -10.15 10.05 -8.96
N LEU A 14 -9.47 10.67 -9.94
CA LEU A 14 -8.15 11.30 -9.76
C LEU A 14 -8.00 12.16 -8.50
N PRO A 15 -8.98 13.00 -8.09
CA PRO A 15 -8.86 13.81 -6.87
C PRO A 15 -8.78 13.00 -5.57
N ALA A 16 -9.16 11.72 -5.59
CA ALA A 16 -9.09 10.83 -4.44
C ALA A 16 -7.79 10.01 -4.38
N LEU A 17 -6.91 10.16 -5.38
CA LEU A 17 -5.68 9.36 -5.52
C LEU A 17 -4.44 10.14 -5.10
N GLU A 18 -3.53 9.45 -4.43
CA GLU A 18 -2.27 9.97 -3.93
C GLU A 18 -1.11 9.03 -4.30
N SER A 19 0.05 9.64 -4.57
CA SER A 19 1.30 8.89 -4.71
C SER A 19 1.81 8.54 -3.31
N CYS A 20 1.79 7.25 -2.99
CA CYS A 20 2.27 6.69 -1.73
C CYS A 20 3.69 6.16 -1.92
N HIS A 21 4.62 6.55 -1.04
CA HIS A 21 5.95 5.95 -1.00
C HIS A 21 5.94 4.70 -0.15
N ILE A 22 6.57 3.63 -0.61
CA ILE A 22 6.70 2.39 0.17
C ILE A 22 7.65 2.63 1.34
N ARG A 23 8.85 3.13 1.05
CA ARG A 23 9.79 3.65 2.04
C ARG A 23 9.78 5.18 1.95
N PRO A 24 9.38 5.90 3.01
CA PRO A 24 9.38 7.36 3.00
C PRO A 24 10.79 7.93 2.84
N PHE A 25 10.90 9.08 2.17
CA PHE A 25 12.17 9.79 1.99
C PHE A 25 12.88 10.10 3.32
N ALA A 26 12.12 10.47 4.36
CA ALA A 26 12.65 10.73 5.70
C ALA A 26 13.34 9.52 6.35
N LEU A 27 13.14 8.32 5.79
CA LEU A 27 13.79 7.08 6.19
C LEU A 27 14.71 6.56 5.10
N GLU A 28 15.26 7.43 4.25
CA GLU A 28 16.18 7.09 3.13
C GLU A 28 15.52 6.23 2.04
N GLY A 29 14.23 6.44 1.79
CA GLY A 29 13.56 5.84 0.63
C GLY A 29 13.99 6.48 -0.70
N PRO A 30 14.22 5.69 -1.76
CA PRO A 30 14.64 6.22 -3.06
C PRO A 30 13.51 6.97 -3.78
N HIS A 31 13.87 7.93 -4.65
CA HIS A 31 12.91 8.67 -5.48
C HIS A 31 12.65 7.95 -6.81
N GLU A 32 12.21 6.70 -6.74
CA GLU A 32 11.97 5.83 -7.89
C GLU A 32 10.49 5.42 -7.97
N ILE A 33 10.01 5.12 -9.18
CA ILE A 33 8.63 4.65 -9.39
C ILE A 33 8.38 3.32 -8.67
N SER A 34 9.39 2.46 -8.60
CA SER A 34 9.40 1.19 -7.87
C SER A 34 9.28 1.36 -6.34
N ASN A 35 9.52 2.56 -5.80
CA ASN A 35 9.22 2.93 -4.42
C ASN A 35 7.80 3.51 -4.26
N GLY A 36 6.93 3.34 -5.25
CA GLY A 36 5.65 4.01 -5.34
C GLY A 36 4.46 3.07 -5.52
N LEU A 37 3.36 3.39 -4.82
CA LEU A 37 2.02 2.88 -5.07
C LEU A 37 1.09 4.07 -5.35
N LEU A 38 0.18 3.94 -6.31
CA LEU A 38 -0.91 4.92 -6.46
C LEU A 38 -2.10 4.41 -5.63
N LEU A 39 -2.49 5.12 -4.58
CA LEU A 39 -3.52 4.66 -3.65
C LEU A 39 -4.60 5.72 -3.45
N ARG A 40 -5.79 5.29 -2.99
CA ARG A 40 -6.78 6.21 -2.45
C ARG A 40 -6.25 6.86 -1.16
N SER A 41 -6.57 8.12 -0.89
CA SER A 41 -6.03 8.87 0.26
C SER A 41 -6.20 8.18 1.63
N ASP A 42 -7.30 7.45 1.85
CA ASP A 42 -7.52 6.69 3.08
C ASP A 42 -6.59 5.47 3.19
N LEU A 43 -6.43 4.70 2.11
CA LEU A 43 -5.52 3.56 2.04
C LEU A 43 -4.07 3.99 2.14
N HIS A 44 -3.69 5.12 1.54
CA HIS A 44 -2.38 5.72 1.73
C HIS A 44 -2.11 6.02 3.21
N ARG A 45 -3.04 6.69 3.88
CA ARG A 45 -2.90 6.98 5.32
C ARG A 45 -2.82 5.72 6.18
N LEU A 46 -3.57 4.68 5.84
CA LEU A 46 -3.51 3.41 6.56
C LEU A 46 -2.21 2.66 6.29
N PHE A 47 -1.69 2.74 5.07
CA PHE A 47 -0.40 2.16 4.68
C PHE A 47 0.74 2.83 5.46
N ASP A 48 0.82 4.16 5.43
CA ASP A 48 1.82 4.94 6.17
C ASP A 48 1.81 4.67 7.68
N LYS A 49 0.62 4.39 8.23
CA LYS A 49 0.40 4.07 9.65
C LYS A 49 0.59 2.59 9.97
N GLY A 50 0.86 1.74 8.97
CA GLY A 50 1.10 0.31 9.15
C GLY A 50 -0.14 -0.54 9.32
N TYR A 51 -1.35 -0.01 9.14
CA TYR A 51 -2.59 -0.78 9.24
C TYR A 51 -2.91 -1.59 8.00
N VAL A 52 -2.35 -1.19 6.86
CA VAL A 52 -2.44 -1.92 5.59
C VAL A 52 -1.01 -2.07 5.06
N THR A 53 -0.72 -3.17 4.39
CA THR A 53 0.54 -3.31 3.65
C THR A 53 0.34 -4.11 2.37
N VAL A 54 1.40 -4.22 1.58
CA VAL A 54 1.47 -5.04 0.38
C VAL A 54 2.63 -6.01 0.57
N THR A 55 2.37 -7.30 0.42
CA THR A 55 3.39 -8.35 0.53
C THR A 55 4.27 -8.38 -0.71
N THR A 56 5.41 -9.08 -0.62
CA THR A 56 6.35 -9.24 -1.73
C THR A 56 5.79 -10.03 -2.93
N ASP A 57 4.71 -10.80 -2.73
CA ASP A 57 3.92 -11.45 -3.80
C ASP A 57 2.70 -10.61 -4.26
N TYR A 58 2.69 -9.31 -3.92
CA TYR A 58 1.68 -8.32 -4.32
C TYR A 58 0.26 -8.62 -3.81
N ARG A 59 0.14 -9.10 -2.57
CA ARG A 59 -1.13 -9.23 -1.87
C ARG A 59 -1.33 -8.13 -0.85
N ILE A 60 -2.59 -7.73 -0.66
CA ILE A 60 -2.96 -6.76 0.35
C ILE A 60 -3.08 -7.47 1.70
N GLU A 61 -2.42 -6.93 2.71
CA GLU A 61 -2.57 -7.37 4.09
C GLU A 61 -3.19 -6.25 4.91
N VAL A 62 -4.20 -6.59 5.71
CA VAL A 62 -4.94 -5.65 6.57
C VAL A 62 -4.79 -6.10 8.01
N SER A 63 -4.23 -5.23 8.84
CA SER A 63 -3.93 -5.50 10.25
C SER A 63 -5.20 -5.63 11.09
N THR A 64 -5.21 -6.60 12.02
CA THR A 64 -6.27 -6.73 13.03
C THR A 64 -6.30 -5.56 14.01
N ARG A 65 -5.19 -4.80 14.12
CA ARG A 65 -5.05 -3.62 14.99
C ARG A 65 -6.07 -2.53 14.69
N LEU A 66 -6.58 -2.43 13.46
CA LEU A 66 -7.70 -1.53 13.15
C LEU A 66 -8.92 -1.84 14.02
N ARG A 67 -9.25 -3.13 14.16
CA ARG A 67 -10.36 -3.61 14.99
C ARG A 67 -10.07 -3.35 16.46
N GLU A 68 -8.85 -3.67 16.89
CA GLU A 68 -8.47 -3.60 18.30
C GLU A 68 -8.42 -2.16 18.81
N HIS A 69 -7.84 -1.25 18.03
CA HIS A 69 -7.64 0.15 18.43
C HIS A 69 -8.92 0.99 18.28
N PHE A 70 -9.77 0.69 17.29
CA PHE A 70 -10.88 1.58 16.92
C PHE A 70 -12.25 0.90 16.85
N GLN A 71 -12.33 -0.41 17.08
CA GLN A 71 -13.55 -1.20 16.87
C GLN A 71 -14.13 -1.04 15.46
N ASN A 72 -13.27 -0.72 14.48
CA ASN A 72 -13.63 -0.38 13.11
C ASN A 72 -12.61 -0.96 12.11
N GLY A 73 -12.82 -0.71 10.80
CA GLY A 73 -12.00 -1.23 9.71
C GLY A 73 -12.76 -2.16 8.76
N ARG A 74 -14.08 -2.31 8.96
CA ARG A 74 -14.94 -3.21 8.18
C ARG A 74 -14.87 -2.98 6.67
N SER A 75 -14.67 -1.74 6.24
CA SER A 75 -14.54 -1.39 4.81
C SER A 75 -13.24 -1.86 4.18
N TYR A 76 -12.22 -2.19 4.99
CA TYR A 76 -10.89 -2.58 4.49
C TYR A 76 -10.66 -4.09 4.54
N TYR A 77 -11.27 -4.81 5.48
CA TYR A 77 -11.10 -6.28 5.58
C TYR A 77 -11.43 -7.06 4.31
N PRO A 78 -12.42 -6.68 3.49
CA PRO A 78 -12.65 -7.35 2.21
C PRO A 78 -11.46 -7.30 1.26
N LEU A 79 -10.56 -6.32 1.41
CA LEU A 79 -9.35 -6.18 0.60
C LEU A 79 -8.25 -7.16 1.04
N HIS A 80 -8.29 -7.66 2.28
CA HIS A 80 -7.27 -8.58 2.79
C HIS A 80 -7.17 -9.84 1.90
N GLY A 81 -5.94 -10.19 1.53
CA GLY A 81 -5.62 -11.31 0.64
C GLY A 81 -5.87 -11.05 -0.86
N GLN A 82 -6.46 -9.91 -1.24
CA GLN A 82 -6.64 -9.58 -2.66
C GLN A 82 -5.32 -9.17 -3.30
N ASN A 83 -5.24 -9.33 -4.62
CA ASN A 83 -4.07 -8.91 -5.39
C ASN A 83 -4.05 -7.39 -5.57
N VAL A 84 -2.86 -6.81 -5.49
CA VAL A 84 -2.58 -5.43 -5.89
C VAL A 84 -2.34 -5.40 -7.40
N ALA A 85 -2.94 -4.43 -8.09
CA ALA A 85 -2.62 -4.14 -9.47
C ALA A 85 -1.20 -3.56 -9.55
N VAL A 86 -0.34 -4.15 -10.39
CA VAL A 86 1.04 -3.67 -10.60
C VAL A 86 1.20 -3.07 -12.01
N PRO A 87 2.17 -2.16 -12.21
CA PRO A 87 2.47 -1.61 -13.52
C PRO A 87 2.88 -2.68 -14.55
N GLN A 88 2.57 -2.42 -15.82
CA GLN A 88 2.93 -3.28 -16.95
C GLN A 88 4.44 -3.39 -17.13
N ARG A 89 5.13 -2.25 -16.99
CA ARG A 89 6.58 -2.13 -17.04
C ARG A 89 7.21 -2.72 -15.78
N LEU A 90 8.15 -3.65 -15.94
CA LEU A 90 8.78 -4.38 -14.83
C LEU A 90 9.59 -3.46 -13.91
N ASP A 91 10.28 -2.47 -14.48
CA ASP A 91 11.08 -1.46 -13.78
C ASP A 91 10.23 -0.43 -13.01
N GLU A 92 8.92 -0.38 -13.26
CA GLU A 92 7.98 0.45 -12.50
C GLU A 92 7.27 -0.32 -11.38
N ARG A 93 7.43 -1.64 -11.30
CA ARG A 93 6.74 -2.44 -10.28
C ARG A 93 7.32 -2.16 -8.89
N PRO A 94 6.48 -2.26 -7.83
CA PRO A 94 7.00 -2.12 -6.47
C PRO A 94 8.16 -3.07 -6.23
N ASP A 95 9.27 -2.51 -5.75
CA ASP A 95 10.46 -3.28 -5.42
C ASP A 95 10.14 -4.23 -4.24
N PRO A 96 10.33 -5.56 -4.40
CA PRO A 96 10.10 -6.52 -3.33
C PRO A 96 10.88 -6.22 -2.05
N GLU A 97 12.09 -5.63 -2.13
CA GLU A 97 12.88 -5.31 -0.93
C GLU A 97 12.34 -4.08 -0.19
N LEU A 98 11.77 -3.11 -0.91
CA LEU A 98 11.06 -1.98 -0.27
C LEU A 98 9.76 -2.45 0.39
N LEU A 99 9.03 -3.36 -0.27
CA LEU A 99 7.84 -3.99 0.30
C LEU A 99 8.18 -4.79 1.56
N ARG A 100 9.24 -5.60 1.52
CA ARG A 100 9.75 -6.34 2.68
C ARG A 100 10.09 -5.39 3.83
N TRP A 101 10.83 -4.31 3.54
CA TRP A 101 11.13 -3.28 4.54
C TRP A 101 9.85 -2.72 5.17
N HIS A 102 8.83 -2.40 4.39
CA HIS A 102 7.57 -1.89 4.94
C HIS A 102 6.86 -2.95 5.79
N ASN A 103 6.83 -4.21 5.35
CA ASN A 103 6.23 -5.32 6.09
C ASN A 103 6.92 -5.55 7.44
N GLU A 104 8.24 -5.36 7.53
CA GLU A 104 9.03 -5.61 8.75
C GLU A 104 9.10 -4.40 9.69
N VAL A 105 9.14 -3.19 9.14
CA VAL A 105 9.44 -1.96 9.92
C VAL A 105 8.19 -1.12 10.19
N LYS A 106 7.20 -1.14 9.29
CA LYS A 106 6.01 -0.27 9.37
C LYS A 106 4.74 -1.04 9.69
N PHE A 107 4.55 -2.20 9.08
CA PHE A 107 3.31 -2.94 9.21
C PHE A 107 3.09 -3.40 10.66
N LEU A 108 1.89 -3.15 11.16
CA LEU A 108 1.47 -3.57 12.48
C LEU A 108 0.94 -4.99 12.36
N SER A 109 1.83 -5.98 12.48
CA SER A 109 1.41 -7.37 12.53
C SER A 109 0.43 -7.63 13.69
N ALA A 110 -0.45 -8.61 13.48
CA ALA A 110 -1.33 -9.13 14.51
C ALA A 110 -0.51 -9.82 15.61
#